data_AF-A0A1V2NZ57-F1
#
_entry.id   AF-A0A1V2NZ57-F1
#
_cell.length_a   1.000
_cell.length_b   1.000
_cell.length_c   1.000
_cell.angle_alpha   90.00
_cell.angle_beta   90.00
_cell.angle_gamma   90.00
#
_symmetry.space_group_name_H-M   'P 1'
#
loop_
_entity.id
_entity.type
_entity.pdbx_description
1 polymer ?
#
loop_
_entity_poly.entity_id
_entity_poly.type
_entity_poly.pdbx_seq_one_letter_code
_entity_poly.pdbx_strand_id
1 'polypeptide(L)'
;MIWPDLSGIKGKASTARLVVYPIGAMVLPLWWWAYGRTRSKLHRAFPWTADLLMTLPWLIDLVGNRLNLFDTVSWWDDAMHFVLWGFLTAGVLLAFAPRPLSRGLTAFVALGFGATAAVVWEVGEYYAFIRHSNELQTAYTDTLGDLALGTLGALVAGLIVFRTRHQHLDG
;
A
#
# COMPACT_ATOMS: atom_id res chain seq x y z
N MET A 1 36.14 -13.27 15.44
CA MET A 1 35.60 -12.31 16.43
C MET A 1 34.19 -11.99 15.98
N ILE A 2 33.19 -12.64 16.60
CA ILE A 2 31.78 -12.46 16.25
C ILE A 2 31.30 -11.24 17.04
N TRP A 3 31.10 -10.12 16.36
CA TRP A 3 30.37 -9.00 16.95
C TRP A 3 28.88 -9.31 16.80
N PRO A 4 28.11 -9.41 17.90
CA PRO A 4 26.66 -9.34 17.80
C PRO A 4 26.35 -7.88 17.53
N ASP A 5 26.26 -7.54 16.25
CA ASP A 5 25.90 -6.21 15.83
C ASP A 5 24.41 -6.02 16.17
N LEU A 6 24.14 -5.27 17.24
CA LEU A 6 22.83 -4.76 17.60
C LEU A 6 22.42 -3.63 16.63
N SER A 7 22.58 -3.86 15.33
CA SER A 7 22.41 -2.89 14.25
C SER A 7 21.06 -2.98 13.55
N GLY A 8 20.13 -3.82 14.01
CA GLY A 8 18.75 -3.86 13.50
C GLY A 8 17.98 -2.54 13.58
N ILE A 9 18.52 -1.50 14.25
CA ILE A 9 17.96 -0.13 14.30
C ILE A 9 18.90 0.90 13.65
N LYS A 10 20.15 0.54 13.34
CA LYS A 10 21.13 1.43 12.68
C LYS A 10 21.25 1.08 11.20
N GLY A 11 20.40 1.69 10.36
CA GLY A 11 20.79 1.97 8.98
C GLY A 11 19.76 1.72 7.87
N LYS A 12 18.66 1.00 8.11
CA LYS A 12 17.68 0.72 7.04
C LYS A 12 16.41 1.55 7.24
N ALA A 13 16.24 2.61 6.43
CA ALA A 13 14.97 3.33 6.18
C ALA A 13 14.12 3.85 7.38
N SER A 14 14.54 3.67 8.63
CA SER A 14 13.70 3.89 9.82
C SER A 14 13.17 5.32 9.93
N THR A 15 14.00 6.31 9.60
CA THR A 15 13.59 7.73 9.62
C THR A 15 12.54 8.05 8.55
N ALA A 16 12.67 7.49 7.34
CA ALA A 16 11.69 7.72 6.28
C ALA A 16 10.33 7.11 6.65
N ARG A 17 10.34 5.88 7.17
CA ARG A 17 9.14 5.16 7.61
C ARG A 17 8.42 5.86 8.77
N LEU A 18 9.16 6.46 9.72
CA LEU A 18 8.59 7.26 10.81
C LEU A 18 7.75 8.45 10.33
N VAL A 19 8.00 8.94 9.11
CA VAL A 19 7.24 10.04 8.52
C VAL A 19 6.17 9.52 7.57
N VAL A 20 6.53 8.60 6.68
CA VAL A 20 5.62 8.07 5.65
C VAL A 20 4.45 7.31 6.27
N TYR A 21 4.66 6.52 7.32
CA TYR A 21 3.59 5.65 7.87
C TYR A 21 2.48 6.44 8.55
N PRO A 22 2.77 7.40 9.45
CA PRO A 22 1.71 8.24 10.01
C PRO A 22 0.99 9.06 8.95
N ILE A 23 1.72 9.60 7.95
CA ILE A 23 1.09 10.36 6.86
C ILE A 23 0.15 9.46 6.06
N GLY A 24 0.63 8.28 5.65
CA GLY A 24 -0.15 7.30 4.90
C GLY A 24 -1.42 6.87 5.63
N ALA A 25 -1.31 6.54 6.92
CA ALA A 25 -2.45 6.18 7.76
C ALA A 25 -3.44 7.33 7.94
N MET A 26 -2.95 8.58 7.94
CA MET A 26 -3.78 9.77 8.17
C MET A 26 -4.35 10.40 6.89
N VAL A 27 -4.05 9.88 5.69
CA VAL A 27 -4.56 10.44 4.43
C VAL A 27 -6.09 10.58 4.44
N LEU A 28 -6.82 9.50 4.77
CA LEU A 28 -8.27 9.50 4.73
C LEU A 28 -8.91 10.28 5.90
N PRO A 29 -8.43 10.15 7.15
CA PRO A 29 -8.89 10.98 8.26
C PRO A 29 -8.69 12.48 8.02
N LEU A 30 -7.53 12.89 7.50
CA LEU A 30 -7.23 14.30 7.21
C LEU A 30 -8.10 14.82 6.07
N TRP A 31 -8.26 14.05 4.99
CA TRP A 31 -9.18 14.40 3.91
C TRP A 31 -10.62 14.52 4.42
N TRP A 32 -11.06 13.61 5.29
CA TRP A 32 -12.39 13.65 5.87
C TRP A 32 -12.60 14.90 6.73
N TRP A 33 -11.65 15.20 7.62
CA TRP A 33 -11.71 16.36 8.48
C TRP A 33 -11.72 17.67 7.69
N ALA A 34 -10.90 17.77 6.64
CA ALA A 34 -10.76 18.97 5.81
C ALA A 34 -11.93 19.16 4.83
N TYR A 35 -12.46 18.08 4.26
CA TYR A 35 -13.46 18.14 3.18
C TYR A 35 -14.62 17.16 3.37
N GLY A 36 -14.32 15.90 3.71
CA GLY A 36 -15.30 14.81 3.69
C GLY A 36 -16.54 15.05 4.55
N ARG A 37 -16.35 15.54 5.78
CA ARG A 37 -17.42 15.74 6.76
C ARG A 37 -18.47 16.79 6.39
N THR A 38 -18.13 17.75 5.53
CA THR A 38 -19.02 18.89 5.19
C THR A 38 -19.38 18.96 3.71
N ARG A 39 -18.58 18.38 2.82
CA ARG A 39 -18.71 18.59 1.37
C ARG A 39 -18.77 17.32 0.53
N SER A 40 -18.39 16.15 1.06
CA SER A 40 -18.34 14.93 0.26
C SER A 40 -19.73 14.45 -0.14
N LYS A 41 -19.89 14.14 -1.43
CA LYS A 41 -21.06 13.43 -1.97
C LYS A 41 -20.87 11.90 -1.99
N LEU A 42 -19.67 11.42 -1.65
CA LEU A 42 -19.31 10.00 -1.73
C LEU A 42 -19.80 9.20 -0.53
N HIS A 43 -19.77 9.83 0.67
CA HIS A 43 -20.09 9.19 1.93
C HIS A 43 -20.91 10.12 2.84
N ARG A 44 -21.91 9.56 3.54
CA ARG A 44 -22.71 10.27 4.55
C ARG A 44 -22.08 10.28 5.95
N ALA A 45 -21.19 9.31 6.20
CA ALA A 45 -20.44 9.14 7.43
C ALA A 45 -18.99 8.75 7.08
N PHE A 46 -18.10 8.74 8.07
CA PHE A 46 -16.70 8.38 7.84
C PHE A 46 -16.60 6.95 7.26
N PRO A 47 -15.88 6.75 6.14
CA PRO A 47 -15.78 5.45 5.48
C PRO A 47 -14.77 4.51 6.18
N TRP A 48 -15.15 3.97 7.35
CA TRP A 48 -14.29 3.13 8.20
C TRP A 48 -13.62 1.96 7.48
N THR A 49 -14.32 1.25 6.60
CA THR A 49 -13.73 0.13 5.86
C THR A 49 -12.61 0.58 4.92
N ALA A 50 -12.78 1.74 4.28
CA ALA A 50 -11.76 2.30 3.43
C ALA A 50 -10.54 2.75 4.25
N ASP A 51 -10.79 3.39 5.40
CA ASP A 51 -9.76 3.84 6.33
C ASP A 51 -8.89 2.69 6.84
N LEU A 52 -9.53 1.60 7.28
CA LEU A 52 -8.85 0.40 7.73
C LEU A 52 -7.94 -0.15 6.64
N LEU A 53 -8.45 -0.32 5.42
CA LEU A 53 -7.68 -0.86 4.29
C LEU A 53 -6.53 0.07 3.84
N MET A 54 -6.70 1.39 3.98
CA MET A 54 -5.62 2.34 3.73
C MET A 54 -4.59 2.39 4.85
N THR A 55 -4.97 2.03 6.08
CA THR A 55 -4.10 2.07 7.26
C THR A 55 -3.28 0.79 7.45
N LEU A 56 -3.88 -0.38 7.14
CA LEU A 56 -3.26 -1.68 7.32
C LEU A 56 -1.88 -1.84 6.66
N PRO A 57 -1.62 -1.36 5.43
CA PRO A 57 -0.29 -1.43 4.81
C PRO A 57 0.83 -0.92 5.73
N TRP A 58 0.65 0.26 6.30
CA TRP A 58 1.67 0.90 7.14
C TRP A 58 1.88 0.17 8.46
N LEU A 59 0.78 -0.33 9.07
CA LEU A 59 0.84 -1.06 10.31
C LEU A 59 1.51 -2.43 10.13
N ILE A 60 1.12 -3.17 9.08
CA ILE A 60 1.65 -4.49 8.79
C ILE A 60 3.13 -4.39 8.43
N ASP A 61 3.51 -3.43 7.60
CA ASP A 61 4.91 -3.22 7.25
C ASP A 61 5.75 -2.87 8.49
N LEU A 62 5.27 -1.95 9.34
CA LEU A 62 5.94 -1.59 10.59
C LEU A 62 6.18 -2.81 11.48
N VAL A 63 5.15 -3.64 11.65
CA VAL A 63 5.23 -4.88 12.44
C VAL A 63 6.17 -5.88 11.80
N GLY A 64 6.09 -6.06 10.48
CA GLY A 64 6.96 -6.98 9.73
C GLY A 64 8.44 -6.60 9.86
N ASN A 65 8.75 -5.32 9.73
CA ASN A 65 10.10 -4.79 9.98
C ASN A 65 10.51 -4.95 11.44
N ARG A 66 9.63 -4.65 12.40
CA ARG A 66 9.93 -4.79 13.83
C ARG A 66 10.24 -6.24 14.24
N LEU A 67 9.59 -7.20 13.58
CA LEU A 67 9.77 -8.63 13.77
C LEU A 67 10.83 -9.24 12.85
N ASN A 68 11.52 -8.42 12.04
CA ASN A 68 12.57 -8.85 11.12
C ASN A 68 12.09 -9.87 10.06
N LEU A 69 10.82 -9.81 9.66
CA LEU A 69 10.23 -10.79 8.73
C LEU A 69 10.80 -10.67 7.31
N PHE A 70 11.11 -9.45 6.87
CA PHE A 70 11.74 -9.19 5.58
C PHE A 70 13.11 -9.85 5.41
N ASP A 71 13.88 -9.97 6.51
CA ASP A 71 15.19 -10.63 6.48
C ASP A 71 15.12 -12.13 6.85
N THR A 72 14.00 -12.62 7.43
CA THR A 72 13.92 -14.00 7.97
C THR A 72 12.95 -14.93 7.24
N VAL A 73 11.99 -14.39 6.49
CA VAL A 73 10.98 -15.16 5.75
C VAL A 73 11.10 -14.82 4.28
N SER A 74 11.65 -15.75 3.49
CA SER A 74 12.08 -15.48 2.11
C SER A 74 11.00 -15.03 1.13
N TRP A 75 9.73 -15.36 1.39
CA TRP A 75 8.58 -14.98 0.54
C TRP A 75 7.80 -13.78 1.10
N TRP A 76 8.19 -13.28 2.27
CA TRP A 76 7.41 -12.26 2.98
C TRP A 76 7.29 -10.97 2.17
N ASP A 77 8.40 -10.54 1.58
CA ASP A 77 8.46 -9.32 0.79
C ASP A 77 7.50 -9.39 -0.42
N ASP A 78 7.65 -10.40 -1.27
CA ASP A 78 6.74 -10.68 -2.40
C ASP A 78 5.26 -10.68 -1.98
N ALA A 79 4.95 -11.35 -0.86
CA ALA A 79 3.58 -11.41 -0.37
C ALA A 79 3.07 -10.04 0.10
N MET A 80 3.92 -9.21 0.73
CA MET A 80 3.55 -7.86 1.14
C MET A 80 3.33 -6.95 -0.06
N HIS A 81 4.20 -7.04 -1.08
CA HIS A 81 4.01 -6.34 -2.35
C HIS A 81 2.66 -6.72 -2.99
N PHE A 82 2.27 -7.98 -2.98
CA PHE A 82 0.94 -8.34 -3.50
C PHE A 82 -0.21 -7.83 -2.59
N VAL A 83 -0.16 -8.14 -1.29
CA VAL A 83 -1.31 -7.96 -0.38
C VAL A 83 -1.52 -6.50 0.01
N LEU A 84 -0.45 -5.78 0.34
CA LEU A 84 -0.55 -4.42 0.86
C LEU A 84 -0.97 -3.43 -0.22
N TRP A 85 -0.46 -3.58 -1.46
CA TRP A 85 -0.93 -2.82 -2.62
C TRP A 85 -2.40 -3.14 -2.94
N GLY A 86 -2.83 -4.39 -2.74
CA GLY A 86 -4.24 -4.79 -2.81
C GLY A 86 -5.12 -4.07 -1.79
N PHE A 87 -4.73 -4.05 -0.51
CA PHE A 87 -5.47 -3.32 0.53
C PHE A 87 -5.53 -1.82 0.25
N LEU A 88 -4.40 -1.19 -0.06
CA LEU A 88 -4.37 0.24 -0.32
C LEU A 88 -5.26 0.60 -1.53
N THR A 89 -5.19 -0.18 -2.61
CA THR A 89 -6.02 0.02 -3.80
C THR A 89 -7.50 -0.16 -3.47
N ALA A 90 -7.88 -1.22 -2.74
CA ALA A 90 -9.26 -1.43 -2.31
C ALA A 90 -9.76 -0.28 -1.44
N GLY A 91 -8.94 0.18 -0.49
CA GLY A 91 -9.24 1.31 0.38
C GLY A 91 -9.48 2.60 -0.40
N VAL A 92 -8.60 2.93 -1.35
CA VAL A 92 -8.75 4.10 -2.22
C VAL A 92 -10.00 4.02 -3.10
N LEU A 93 -10.28 2.86 -3.70
CA LEU A 93 -11.51 2.68 -4.48
C LEU A 93 -12.75 2.85 -3.60
N LEU A 94 -12.74 2.28 -2.40
CA LEU A 94 -13.84 2.41 -1.44
C LEU A 94 -14.04 3.85 -0.96
N ALA A 95 -12.95 4.59 -0.74
CA ALA A 95 -12.97 5.98 -0.31
C ALA A 95 -13.40 6.94 -1.43
N PHE A 96 -12.88 6.78 -2.64
CA PHE A 96 -12.91 7.84 -3.65
C PHE A 96 -13.59 7.48 -4.96
N ALA A 97 -13.72 6.19 -5.30
CA ALA A 97 -14.30 5.80 -6.57
C ALA A 97 -15.85 5.89 -6.52
N PRO A 98 -16.50 6.62 -7.45
CA PRO A 98 -17.96 6.72 -7.50
C PRO A 98 -18.61 5.35 -7.72
N ARG A 99 -19.89 5.21 -7.35
CA ARG A 99 -20.57 3.89 -7.34
C ARG A 99 -21.07 3.39 -8.70
N PRO A 100 -21.44 4.20 -9.71
CA PRO A 100 -21.67 3.63 -11.05
C PRO A 100 -20.35 3.59 -11.82
N LEU A 101 -19.53 2.56 -11.56
CA LEU A 101 -18.38 2.24 -12.41
C LEU A 101 -18.58 0.88 -13.05
N SER A 102 -18.33 0.78 -14.36
CA SER A 102 -18.28 -0.51 -15.04
C SER A 102 -17.08 -1.32 -14.54
N ARG A 103 -17.16 -2.66 -14.65
CA ARG A 103 -16.06 -3.56 -14.27
C ARG A 103 -14.73 -3.16 -14.91
N GLY A 104 -14.76 -2.81 -16.20
CA GLY A 104 -13.59 -2.38 -16.95
C GLY A 104 -12.98 -1.09 -16.39
N LEU A 105 -13.81 -0.08 -16.15
CA LEU A 105 -13.34 1.20 -15.60
C LEU A 105 -12.81 1.04 -14.16
N THR A 106 -13.45 0.23 -13.32
CA THR A 106 -12.93 -0.10 -11.99
C THR A 106 -11.56 -0.77 -12.08
N ALA A 107 -11.37 -1.73 -13.00
CA ALA A 107 -10.09 -2.39 -13.21
C ALA A 107 -9.01 -1.40 -13.70
N PHE A 108 -9.33 -0.51 -14.65
CA PHE A 108 -8.40 0.51 -15.13
C PHE A 108 -7.99 1.49 -14.03
N VAL A 109 -8.93 1.95 -13.19
CA VAL A 109 -8.61 2.84 -12.05
C VAL A 109 -7.76 2.10 -11.02
N ALA A 110 -8.07 0.83 -10.74
CA ALA A 110 -7.29 0.01 -9.82
C ALA A 110 -5.84 -0.17 -10.29
N LEU A 111 -5.66 -0.54 -11.56
CA LEU A 111 -4.34 -0.66 -12.19
C LEU A 111 -3.59 0.67 -12.19
N GLY A 112 -4.25 1.77 -12.60
CA GLY A 112 -3.64 3.09 -12.67
C GLY A 112 -3.16 3.58 -11.32
N PHE A 113 -4.00 3.47 -10.28
CA PHE A 113 -3.61 3.83 -8.92
C PHE A 113 -2.52 2.90 -8.37
N GLY A 114 -2.75 1.58 -8.39
CA GLY A 114 -1.85 0.61 -7.79
C GLY A 114 -0.46 0.60 -8.41
N ALA A 115 -0.37 0.59 -9.75
CA ALA A 115 0.91 0.64 -10.44
C ALA A 115 1.66 1.96 -10.17
N THR A 116 0.95 3.10 -10.16
CA THR A 116 1.57 4.40 -9.88
C THR A 116 2.07 4.46 -8.44
N ALA A 117 1.28 3.97 -7.49
CA ALA A 117 1.66 3.97 -6.08
C ALA A 117 2.86 3.03 -5.81
N ALA A 118 2.89 1.85 -6.46
CA ALA A 118 4.04 0.95 -6.42
C ALA A 118 5.30 1.61 -7.00
N VAL A 119 5.22 2.27 -8.16
CA VAL A 119 6.36 3.02 -8.72
C VAL A 119 6.86 4.10 -7.77
N VAL A 120 5.95 4.86 -7.13
CA VAL A 120 6.34 5.90 -6.16
C VAL A 120 7.07 5.30 -4.96
N TRP A 121 6.63 4.13 -4.50
CA TRP A 121 7.28 3.40 -3.41
C TRP A 121 8.69 2.94 -3.79
N GLU A 122 8.84 2.24 -4.91
CA GLU A 122 10.13 1.77 -5.43
C GLU A 122 11.14 2.92 -5.61
N VAL A 123 10.67 4.05 -6.15
CA VAL A 123 11.50 5.26 -6.24
C VAL A 123 11.89 5.77 -4.85
N GLY A 124 10.98 5.73 -3.89
CA GLY A 124 11.24 6.05 -2.50
C GLY A 124 12.32 5.16 -1.88
N GLU A 125 12.22 3.85 -2.05
CA GLU A 125 13.20 2.87 -1.56
C GLU A 125 14.56 3.06 -2.19
N TYR A 126 14.59 3.28 -3.51
CA TYR A 126 15.80 3.60 -4.25
C TYR A 126 16.56 4.77 -3.61
N TYR A 127 15.86 5.88 -3.34
CA TYR A 127 16.48 7.06 -2.76
C TYR A 127 16.80 6.93 -1.28
N ALA A 128 15.99 6.19 -0.53
CA ALA A 128 16.10 6.07 0.92
C ALA A 128 17.22 5.14 1.36
N PHE A 129 17.46 4.02 0.66
CA PHE A 129 18.46 3.05 1.10
C PHE A 129 19.15 2.22 0.01
N ILE A 130 18.51 1.88 -1.12
CA ILE A 130 19.11 0.97 -2.12
C ILE A 130 20.33 1.60 -2.83
N ARG A 131 20.26 2.89 -3.21
CA ARG A 131 21.29 3.53 -4.06
C ARG A 131 22.71 3.55 -3.48
N HIS A 132 22.87 3.30 -2.18
CA HIS A 132 24.18 3.23 -1.52
C HIS A 132 24.38 1.94 -0.72
N SER A 133 23.53 0.92 -0.94
CA SER A 133 23.64 -0.38 -0.27
C SER A 133 24.08 -1.47 -1.25
N ASN A 134 24.41 -2.65 -0.72
CA ASN A 134 24.72 -3.83 -1.53
C ASN A 134 23.48 -4.38 -2.26
N GLU A 135 22.28 -3.96 -1.88
CA GLU A 135 21.01 -4.35 -2.52
C GLU A 135 20.92 -3.80 -3.96
N LEU A 136 21.72 -2.79 -4.31
CA LEU A 136 21.79 -2.26 -5.68
C LEU A 136 22.10 -3.33 -6.74
N GLN A 137 22.81 -4.41 -6.38
CA GLN A 137 23.15 -5.50 -7.32
C GLN A 137 21.93 -6.31 -7.77
N THR A 138 20.90 -6.41 -6.93
CA THR A 138 19.67 -7.18 -7.19
C THR A 138 18.45 -6.29 -7.43
N ALA A 139 18.57 -4.99 -7.18
CA ALA A 139 17.48 -4.02 -7.22
C ALA A 139 16.63 -4.06 -8.50
N TYR A 140 17.22 -4.29 -9.68
CA TYR A 140 16.43 -4.33 -10.92
C TYR A 140 15.40 -5.46 -10.94
N THR A 141 15.84 -6.68 -10.60
CA THR A 141 14.95 -7.85 -10.62
C THR A 141 13.95 -7.81 -9.48
N ASP A 142 14.36 -7.27 -8.34
CA ASP A 142 13.55 -7.05 -7.14
C ASP A 142 12.39 -6.08 -7.45
N THR A 143 12.73 -4.85 -7.83
CA THR A 143 11.77 -3.82 -8.23
C THR A 143 10.84 -4.28 -9.36
N LEU A 144 11.33 -5.06 -10.33
CA LEU A 144 10.47 -5.59 -11.39
C LEU A 144 9.42 -6.58 -10.84
N GLY A 145 9.82 -7.44 -9.88
CA GLY A 145 8.95 -8.34 -9.14
C GLY A 145 7.91 -7.57 -8.33
N ASP A 146 8.36 -6.57 -7.58
CA ASP A 146 7.52 -5.75 -6.69
C ASP A 146 6.46 -4.97 -7.45
N LEU A 147 6.84 -4.36 -8.58
CA LEU A 147 5.91 -3.68 -9.48
C LEU A 147 4.91 -4.66 -10.09
N ALA A 148 5.34 -5.85 -10.48
CA ALA A 148 4.44 -6.87 -11.04
C ALA A 148 3.44 -7.35 -9.99
N LEU A 149 3.90 -7.68 -8.78
CA LEU A 149 3.08 -8.15 -7.68
C LEU A 149 2.13 -7.06 -7.18
N GLY A 150 2.62 -5.83 -7.02
CA GLY A 150 1.79 -4.68 -6.64
C GLY A 150 0.70 -4.36 -7.65
N THR A 151 1.03 -4.42 -8.94
CA THR A 151 0.06 -4.21 -10.03
C THR A 151 -1.00 -5.33 -10.05
N LEU A 152 -0.59 -6.59 -9.87
CA LEU A 152 -1.51 -7.73 -9.79
C LEU A 152 -2.42 -7.65 -8.56
N GLY A 153 -1.86 -7.33 -7.40
CA GLY A 153 -2.62 -7.12 -6.16
C GLY A 153 -3.68 -6.04 -6.31
N ALA A 154 -3.32 -4.92 -6.95
CA ALA A 154 -4.24 -3.83 -7.26
C ALA A 154 -5.37 -4.25 -8.22
N LEU A 155 -5.06 -5.01 -9.27
CA LEU A 155 -6.06 -5.55 -10.18
C LEU A 155 -7.06 -6.46 -9.45
N VAL A 156 -6.55 -7.40 -8.65
CA VAL A 156 -7.40 -8.33 -7.88
C VAL A 156 -8.29 -7.56 -6.91
N ALA A 157 -7.74 -6.58 -6.20
CA ALA A 157 -8.49 -5.70 -5.31
C ALA A 157 -9.61 -4.96 -6.04
N GLY A 158 -9.33 -4.39 -7.22
CA GLY A 158 -10.33 -3.72 -8.05
C GLY A 158 -11.47 -4.64 -8.47
N LEU A 159 -11.16 -5.87 -8.87
CA LEU A 159 -12.16 -6.87 -9.24
C LEU A 159 -13.01 -7.31 -8.05
N ILE A 160 -12.41 -7.46 -6.86
CA ILE A 160 -13.12 -7.79 -5.63
C ILE A 160 -14.07 -6.65 -5.24
N VAL A 161 -13.59 -5.41 -5.22
CA VAL A 161 -14.40 -4.22 -4.89
C VAL A 161 -15.57 -4.04 -5.86
N PHE A 162 -15.35 -4.28 -7.16
CA PHE A 162 -16.43 -4.25 -8.14
C PHE A 162 -17.53 -5.29 -7.79
N ARG A 163 -17.13 -6.54 -7.54
CA ARG A 163 -18.09 -7.61 -7.21
C ARG A 163 -18.88 -7.33 -5.95
N THR A 164 -18.21 -6.89 -4.87
CA THR A 164 -18.90 -6.61 -3.60
C THR A 164 -19.87 -5.44 -3.72
N ARG A 165 -19.51 -4.39 -4.47
CA ARG A 165 -20.43 -3.27 -4.74
C ARG A 165 -21.64 -3.68 -5.58
N HIS A 166 -21.45 -4.56 -6.56
CA HIS A 166 -22.55 -5.01 -7.42
C HIS A 166 -23.55 -5.88 -6.65
N GLN A 167 -23.08 -6.80 -5.80
CA GLN A 167 -23.95 -7.64 -4.97
C GLN A 167 -24.87 -6.84 -4.05
N HIS A 168 -24.41 -5.70 -3.54
CA HIS A 168 -25.23 -4.81 -2.70
C HIS A 168 -26.28 -3.99 -3.46
N LEU A 169 -26.22 -3.94 -4.79
CA LEU A 169 -27.23 -3.25 -5.60
C LEU A 169 -28.37 -4.19 -6.05
N ASP A 170 -28.11 -5.50 -6.06
CA ASP A 170 -29.03 -6.52 -6.58
C ASP A 170 -29.86 -7.23 -5.48
N GLY A 171 -29.65 -6.90 -4.19
CA GLY A 171 -30.34 -7.50 -3.03
C GLY A 171 -31.03 -6.47 -2.16
#